data_AF-A0A1M6PNG2-F1
#
_entry.id   AF-A0A1M6PNG2-F1
#
_cell.length_a   1.000
_cell.length_b   1.000
_cell.length_c   1.000
_cell.angle_alpha   90.00
_cell.angle_beta   90.00
_cell.angle_gamma   90.00
#
_symmetry.space_group_name_H-M   'P 1'
#
loop_
_entity.id
_entity.type
_entity.pdbx_description
1 polymer ?
#
loop_
_entity_poly.entity_id
_entity_poly.type
_entity_poly.pdbx_seq_one_letter_code
_entity_poly.pdbx_strand_id
1 'polypeptide(L)'
;MQNATGGLYQVSQDPLINGGNASFTQVAEGPLTQEQQAFVDAYKSVINSPTVVYQDIVSNDINTDVGSFQNNTMDMADIAQFDAVGKGATSSAGAFIHETAEQLEKAKLGIDKGSMGGEVINSAGKTTYPNYISSHSTAIQAENKVNGNVRTEGFRVDSFLEKNGNVTRQAIIRQVGGTIKVMKQ
;
A
#
# COMPACT_ATOMS: atom_id res chain seq x y z
N MET A 1 5.78 -5.38 -17.93
CA MET A 1 5.63 -6.44 -16.92
C MET A 1 5.63 -5.79 -15.54
N GLN A 2 4.46 -5.71 -14.90
CA GLN A 2 4.30 -5.29 -13.50
C GLN A 2 4.97 -6.36 -12.62
N ASN A 3 5.95 -6.02 -11.79
CA ASN A 3 6.76 -7.03 -11.10
C ASN A 3 5.99 -7.81 -10.02
N ALA A 4 5.01 -7.18 -9.35
CA ALA A 4 4.31 -7.76 -8.20
C ALA A 4 3.26 -8.81 -8.56
N THR A 5 2.51 -8.63 -9.65
CA THR A 5 1.62 -9.67 -10.19
C THR A 5 2.22 -10.39 -11.38
N GLY A 6 3.38 -9.95 -11.89
CA GLY A 6 4.14 -10.51 -13.02
C GLY A 6 3.36 -10.75 -14.30
N GLY A 7 2.15 -10.18 -14.44
CA GLY A 7 1.21 -10.52 -15.50
C GLY A 7 0.55 -11.90 -15.36
N LEU A 8 0.76 -12.62 -14.24
CA LEU A 8 0.02 -13.85 -13.92
C LEU A 8 -1.29 -13.57 -13.18
N TYR A 9 -1.40 -12.47 -12.44
CA TYR A 9 -2.61 -12.12 -11.72
C TYR A 9 -3.07 -10.70 -12.05
N GLN A 10 -4.39 -10.51 -12.09
CA GLN A 10 -5.01 -9.21 -12.17
C GLN A 10 -5.80 -8.97 -10.88
N VAL A 11 -5.64 -7.78 -10.31
CA VAL A 11 -6.47 -7.29 -9.20
C VAL A 11 -7.67 -6.58 -9.83
N SER A 12 -8.87 -7.02 -9.50
CA SER A 12 -10.12 -6.37 -9.93
C SER A 12 -11.00 -6.06 -8.74
N GLN A 13 -11.60 -4.87 -8.73
CA GLN A 13 -12.70 -4.54 -7.84
C GLN A 13 -13.96 -5.22 -8.40
N ASP A 14 -14.63 -6.05 -7.60
CA ASP A 14 -15.88 -6.68 -8.03
C ASP A 14 -17.00 -5.62 -8.08
N PRO A 15 -17.56 -5.31 -9.26
CA PRO A 15 -18.54 -4.25 -9.41
C PRO A 15 -19.94 -4.62 -8.90
N LEU A 16 -20.18 -5.87 -8.48
CA LEU A 16 -21.54 -6.39 -8.24
C LEU A 16 -21.96 -6.48 -6.76
N ILE A 17 -21.11 -6.09 -5.81
CA ILE A 17 -21.46 -6.14 -4.38
C ILE A 17 -21.22 -4.77 -3.75
N ASN A 18 -22.29 -4.17 -3.22
CA ASN A 18 -22.25 -3.03 -2.29
C ASN A 18 -21.35 -3.40 -1.10
N GLY A 19 -20.05 -3.14 -1.21
CA GLY A 19 -19.05 -3.63 -0.25
C GLY A 19 -17.64 -3.86 -0.80
N GLY A 20 -17.40 -3.76 -2.11
CA GLY A 20 -16.05 -3.59 -2.67
C GLY A 20 -15.06 -4.72 -2.34
N ASN A 21 -15.39 -5.96 -2.70
CA ASN A 21 -14.40 -7.04 -2.61
C ASN A 21 -13.34 -6.87 -3.71
N ALA A 22 -12.06 -6.88 -3.33
CA ALA A 22 -10.94 -7.05 -4.26
C ALA A 22 -10.82 -8.54 -4.61
N SER A 23 -10.79 -8.86 -5.89
CA SER A 23 -10.63 -10.21 -6.42
C SER A 23 -9.30 -10.34 -7.15
N PHE A 24 -8.63 -11.48 -6.95
CA PHE A 24 -7.39 -11.82 -7.64
C PHE A 24 -7.67 -12.92 -8.64
N THR A 25 -7.66 -12.55 -9.92
CA THR A 25 -7.86 -13.52 -11.01
C THR A 25 -6.51 -13.92 -11.58
N GLN A 26 -6.23 -15.21 -11.63
CA GLN A 26 -5.08 -15.72 -12.36
C GLN A 26 -5.36 -15.58 -13.87
N VAL A 27 -4.51 -14.87 -14.59
CA VAL A 27 -4.64 -14.54 -16.02
C VAL A 27 -3.54 -15.17 -16.88
N ALA A 28 -2.55 -15.85 -16.27
CA ALA A 28 -1.57 -16.68 -16.97
C ALA A 28 -1.10 -17.87 -16.11
N GLU A 29 -0.47 -18.87 -16.73
CA GLU A 29 0.07 -20.06 -16.06
C GLU A 29 1.60 -20.02 -15.96
N GLY A 30 2.15 -20.57 -14.87
CA GLY A 30 3.58 -20.64 -14.61
C GLY A 30 3.92 -20.60 -13.11
N PRO A 31 5.19 -20.89 -12.73
CA PRO A 31 5.61 -20.75 -11.34
C PRO A 31 5.57 -19.27 -10.92
N LEU A 32 5.16 -19.02 -9.67
CA LEU A 32 5.20 -17.67 -9.10
C LEU A 32 6.65 -17.20 -8.98
N THR A 33 6.91 -15.94 -9.35
CA THR A 33 8.14 -15.24 -8.99
C THR A 33 8.19 -15.01 -7.48
N GLN A 34 9.36 -14.66 -6.95
CA GLN A 34 9.50 -14.34 -5.53
C GLN A 34 8.60 -13.18 -5.12
N GLU A 35 8.49 -12.16 -5.97
CA GLU A 35 7.64 -10.99 -5.77
C GLU A 35 6.14 -11.34 -5.75
N GLN A 36 5.70 -12.21 -6.66
CA GLN A 36 4.32 -12.71 -6.69
C GLN A 36 4.00 -13.60 -5.49
N GLN A 37 4.93 -14.46 -5.08
CA GLN A 37 4.77 -15.26 -3.88
C GLN A 37 4.70 -14.37 -2.63
N ALA A 38 5.55 -13.33 -2.55
CA ALA A 38 5.51 -12.36 -1.46
C ALA A 38 4.17 -11.63 -1.39
N PHE A 39 3.56 -11.31 -2.52
CA PHE A 39 2.21 -10.76 -2.57
C PHE A 39 1.19 -11.74 -2.00
N VAL A 40 1.19 -12.98 -2.48
CA VAL A 40 0.26 -14.04 -2.02
C VAL A 40 0.42 -14.29 -0.52
N ASP A 41 1.64 -14.36 -0.03
CA ASP A 41 1.93 -14.61 1.38
C ASP A 41 1.47 -13.45 2.26
N ALA A 42 1.76 -12.21 1.85
CA ALA A 42 1.32 -11.01 2.57
C ALA A 42 -0.21 -10.92 2.61
N TYR A 43 -0.88 -11.11 1.47
CA TYR A 43 -2.34 -11.08 1.41
C TYR A 43 -2.98 -12.21 2.23
N LYS A 44 -2.44 -13.44 2.15
CA LYS A 44 -2.87 -14.58 2.98
C LYS A 44 -2.71 -14.30 4.46
N SER A 45 -1.67 -13.59 4.87
CA SER A 45 -1.45 -13.25 6.28
C SER A 45 -2.54 -12.33 6.83
N VAL A 46 -3.10 -11.45 5.98
CA VAL A 46 -4.21 -10.58 6.33
C VAL A 46 -5.51 -11.37 6.40
N ILE A 47 -5.90 -12.05 5.33
CA ILE A 47 -7.22 -12.70 5.25
C ILE A 47 -7.37 -13.91 6.18
N ASN A 48 -6.26 -14.55 6.58
CA ASN A 48 -6.27 -15.63 7.55
C ASN A 48 -5.95 -15.16 8.97
N SER A 49 -5.78 -13.86 9.18
CA SER A 49 -5.58 -13.30 10.52
C SER A 49 -6.82 -13.54 11.38
N PRO A 50 -6.67 -13.92 12.66
CA PRO A 50 -7.79 -13.93 13.60
C PRO A 50 -8.26 -12.51 13.96
N THR A 51 -7.46 -11.48 13.65
CA THR A 51 -7.81 -10.08 13.86
C THR A 51 -8.71 -9.60 12.72
N VAL A 52 -9.89 -9.09 13.06
CA VAL A 52 -10.81 -8.48 12.08
C VAL A 52 -10.28 -7.10 11.69
N VAL A 53 -10.11 -6.88 10.39
CA VAL A 53 -9.72 -5.59 9.81
C VAL A 53 -10.96 -4.96 9.17
N TYR A 54 -11.25 -3.71 9.53
CA TYR A 54 -12.24 -2.89 8.84
C TYR A 54 -11.50 -1.86 8.01
N GLN A 55 -11.70 -1.90 6.69
CA GLN A 55 -11.11 -0.95 5.75
C GLN A 55 -12.17 -0.57 4.71
N ASP A 56 -12.45 0.72 4.60
CA ASP A 56 -13.36 1.29 3.64
C ASP A 56 -12.64 1.48 2.30
N ILE A 57 -13.23 0.91 1.25
CA ILE A 57 -12.74 1.11 -0.12
C ILE A 57 -13.43 2.33 -0.71
N VAL A 58 -12.63 3.33 -1.07
CA VAL A 58 -13.07 4.57 -1.71
C VAL A 58 -12.43 4.73 -3.09
N SER A 59 -12.86 5.74 -3.85
CA SER A 59 -12.33 6.02 -5.18
C SER A 59 -12.43 7.51 -5.49
N ASN A 60 -11.27 8.11 -5.80
CA ASN A 60 -11.10 9.55 -6.00
C ASN A 60 -11.58 10.40 -4.80
N ASP A 61 -11.35 9.91 -3.57
CA ASP A 61 -11.74 10.60 -2.35
C ASP A 61 -10.76 11.72 -1.99
N ILE A 62 -11.27 12.94 -1.87
CA ILE A 62 -10.45 14.14 -1.59
C ILE A 62 -9.76 14.12 -0.21
N ASN A 63 -10.15 13.20 0.68
CA ASN A 63 -9.62 13.11 2.04
C ASN A 63 -8.69 11.89 2.23
N THR A 64 -8.47 11.09 1.19
CA THR A 64 -7.70 9.85 1.25
C THR A 64 -6.70 9.83 0.10
N ASP A 65 -5.42 10.04 0.42
CA ASP A 65 -4.35 9.90 -0.57
C ASP A 65 -3.75 8.49 -0.47
N VAL A 66 -4.06 7.62 -1.44
CA VAL A 66 -3.76 6.17 -1.41
C VAL A 66 -4.48 5.41 -0.29
N GLY A 67 -4.34 5.86 0.96
CA GLY A 67 -5.02 5.32 2.13
C GLY A 67 -4.94 6.25 3.34
N SER A 68 -5.63 5.87 4.42
CA SER A 68 -5.62 6.60 5.68
C SER A 68 -5.55 5.65 6.87
N PHE A 69 -4.39 5.64 7.55
CA PHE A 69 -4.24 4.95 8.83
C PHE A 69 -5.35 5.36 9.81
N GLN A 70 -5.60 6.66 9.95
CA GLN A 70 -6.57 7.18 10.91
C GLN A 70 -8.00 6.72 10.57
N ASN A 71 -8.42 6.86 9.31
CA ASN A 71 -9.80 6.72 8.90
C ASN A 71 -10.14 5.34 8.33
N ASN A 72 -9.17 4.43 8.28
CA ASN A 72 -9.32 3.09 7.71
C ASN A 72 -9.78 3.13 6.25
N THR A 73 -9.36 4.11 5.46
CA THR A 73 -9.74 4.21 4.05
C THR A 73 -8.61 3.74 3.14
N MET A 74 -8.97 3.23 1.96
CA MET A 74 -8.07 2.89 0.86
C MET A 74 -8.67 3.40 -0.44
N ASP A 75 -7.95 4.25 -1.17
CA ASP A 75 -8.37 4.75 -2.47
C ASP A 75 -7.82 3.88 -3.60
N MET A 76 -8.70 3.11 -4.23
CA MET A 76 -8.31 2.18 -5.30
C MET A 76 -7.98 2.89 -6.61
N ALA A 77 -8.52 4.09 -6.86
CA ALA A 77 -8.17 4.86 -8.05
C ALA A 77 -6.73 5.38 -7.95
N ASP A 78 -6.31 5.79 -6.75
CA ASP A 78 -4.92 6.17 -6.46
C ASP A 78 -3.97 4.97 -6.56
N ILE A 79 -4.33 3.81 -5.97
CA ILE A 79 -3.52 2.59 -6.05
C ILE A 79 -3.26 2.19 -7.51
N ALA A 80 -4.25 2.32 -8.40
CA ALA A 80 -4.09 1.99 -9.81
C ALA A 80 -3.04 2.87 -10.52
N GLN A 81 -2.78 4.10 -10.04
CA GLN A 81 -1.81 5.01 -10.66
C GLN A 81 -0.36 4.54 -10.49
N PHE A 82 -0.06 3.71 -9.50
CA PHE A 82 1.32 3.29 -9.20
C PHE A 82 1.96 2.49 -10.34
N ASP A 83 1.16 1.76 -11.12
CA ASP A 83 1.67 1.00 -12.26
C ASP A 83 2.13 1.89 -13.43
N ALA A 84 1.72 3.16 -13.47
CA ALA A 84 2.13 4.11 -14.51
C ALA A 84 3.64 4.38 -14.51
N VAL A 85 4.33 4.15 -13.38
CA VAL A 85 5.78 4.35 -13.24
C VAL A 85 6.60 3.21 -13.83
N GLY A 86 6.01 2.02 -13.93
CA GLY A 86 6.69 0.82 -14.39
C GLY A 86 7.62 0.21 -13.35
N LYS A 87 8.65 -0.51 -13.81
CA LYS A 87 9.54 -1.29 -12.93
C LYS A 87 10.45 -0.40 -12.09
N GLY A 88 10.82 -0.90 -10.92
CA GLY A 88 11.82 -0.31 -10.04
C GLY A 88 11.25 0.56 -8.92
N ALA A 89 9.97 0.92 -8.97
CA ALA A 89 9.28 1.72 -7.94
C ALA A 89 8.17 0.91 -7.23
N THR A 90 7.35 1.56 -6.41
CA THR A 90 6.12 0.97 -5.87
C THR A 90 5.15 0.67 -7.00
N SER A 91 4.66 -0.58 -7.06
CA SER A 91 3.57 -1.00 -7.95
C SER A 91 2.21 -0.87 -7.29
N SER A 92 1.12 -0.97 -8.06
CA SER A 92 -0.25 -0.98 -7.53
C SER A 92 -0.45 -2.08 -6.48
N ALA A 93 0.04 -3.30 -6.75
CA ALA A 93 -0.01 -4.41 -5.81
C ALA A 93 0.87 -4.19 -4.56
N GLY A 94 2.01 -3.51 -4.70
CA GLY A 94 2.84 -3.08 -3.57
C GLY A 94 2.11 -2.08 -2.67
N ALA A 95 1.50 -1.04 -3.26
CA ALA A 95 0.70 -0.05 -2.53
C ALA A 95 -0.52 -0.70 -1.87
N PHE A 96 -1.23 -1.59 -2.56
CA PHE A 96 -2.35 -2.33 -1.97
C PHE A 96 -1.94 -3.15 -0.74
N ILE A 97 -0.82 -3.89 -0.82
CA ILE A 97 -0.31 -4.66 0.33
C ILE A 97 0.14 -3.74 1.45
N HIS A 98 0.76 -2.60 1.13
CA HIS A 98 1.12 -1.58 2.12
C HIS A 98 -0.11 -1.18 2.93
N GLU A 99 -1.15 -0.68 2.26
CA GLU A 99 -2.36 -0.19 2.91
C GLU A 99 -3.08 -1.30 3.69
N THR A 100 -3.11 -2.53 3.17
CA THR A 100 -3.77 -3.65 3.83
C THR A 100 -2.99 -4.12 5.07
N ALA A 101 -1.66 -4.22 4.97
CA ALA A 101 -0.80 -4.62 6.08
C ALA A 101 -0.80 -3.58 7.20
N GLU A 102 -0.81 -2.28 6.86
CA GLU A 102 -0.87 -1.20 7.83
C GLU A 102 -2.18 -1.25 8.65
N GLN A 103 -3.32 -1.49 7.99
CA GLN A 103 -4.61 -1.64 8.70
C GLN A 103 -4.68 -2.91 9.54
N LEU A 104 -4.01 -4.00 9.13
CA LEU A 104 -3.89 -5.19 9.96
C LEU A 104 -3.12 -4.88 11.26
N GLU A 105 -1.97 -4.21 11.16
CA GLU A 105 -1.21 -3.81 12.36
C GLU A 105 -2.00 -2.85 13.25
N LYS A 106 -2.72 -1.90 12.66
CA LYS A 106 -3.65 -1.04 13.39
C LYS A 106 -4.69 -1.84 14.18
N ALA A 107 -5.30 -2.83 13.54
CA ALA A 107 -6.33 -3.66 14.16
C ALA A 107 -5.76 -4.56 15.28
N LYS A 108 -4.53 -5.07 15.12
CA LYS A 108 -3.83 -5.84 16.17
C LYS A 108 -3.56 -4.99 17.42
N LEU A 109 -3.35 -3.69 17.23
CA LEU A 109 -3.18 -2.72 18.33
C LEU A 109 -4.52 -2.29 18.96
N GLY A 110 -5.66 -2.71 18.40
CA GLY A 110 -6.99 -2.32 18.89
C GLY A 110 -7.29 -0.84 18.70
N ILE A 111 -6.72 -0.20 17.68
CA ILE A 111 -6.92 1.23 17.42
C ILE A 111 -8.17 1.42 16.56
N ASP A 112 -9.10 2.22 17.06
CA ASP A 112 -10.37 2.51 16.37
C ASP A 112 -10.21 3.43 15.15
N LYS A 113 -11.20 3.36 14.26
CA LYS A 113 -11.38 4.33 13.17
C LYS A 113 -11.52 5.74 13.74
N GLY A 114 -10.86 6.72 13.11
CA GLY A 114 -10.77 8.10 13.55
C GLY A 114 -9.63 8.37 14.55
N SER A 115 -8.92 7.33 15.00
CA SER A 115 -7.80 7.46 15.95
C SER A 115 -6.45 7.10 15.34
N MET A 116 -5.41 7.80 15.79
CA MET A 116 -3.99 7.50 15.51
C MET A 116 -3.39 6.51 16.52
N GLY A 117 -4.16 6.11 17.53
CA GLY A 117 -3.71 5.17 18.57
C GLY A 117 -2.75 5.78 19.60
N GLY A 118 -2.61 7.11 19.62
CA GLY A 118 -1.76 7.83 20.58
C GLY A 118 -0.81 8.80 19.88
N GLU A 119 -0.50 9.88 20.58
CA GLU A 119 0.43 10.91 20.14
C GLU A 119 1.46 11.20 21.23
N VAL A 120 2.68 11.54 20.83
CA VAL A 120 3.74 11.98 21.73
C VAL A 120 4.20 13.35 21.28
N ILE A 121 4.10 14.33 22.17
CA ILE A 121 4.59 15.69 21.95
C ILE A 121 5.92 15.84 22.67
N ASN A 122 6.99 16.10 21.93
CA ASN A 122 8.30 16.32 22.54
C ASN A 122 8.42 17.73 23.15
N SER A 123 9.51 18.00 23.88
CA SER A 123 9.74 19.31 24.51
C SER A 123 9.84 20.50 23.55
N ALA A 124 10.04 20.25 22.26
CA ALA A 124 10.04 21.26 21.19
C ALA A 124 8.65 21.45 20.55
N GLY A 125 7.60 20.81 21.08
CA GLY A 125 6.23 20.88 20.55
C GLY A 125 6.00 20.04 19.29
N LYS A 126 6.92 19.14 18.92
CA LYS A 126 6.75 18.26 17.76
C LYS A 126 5.93 17.03 18.15
N THR A 127 4.81 16.82 17.47
CA THR A 127 3.97 15.63 17.60
C THR A 127 4.54 14.46 16.78
N THR A 128 4.53 13.27 17.36
CA THR A 128 4.78 12.00 16.67
C THR A 128 3.68 10.99 16.99
N TYR A 129 3.48 10.02 16.12
CA TYR A 129 2.47 8.96 16.26
C TYR A 129 3.17 7.59 16.23
N PRO A 130 3.67 7.10 17.38
CA PRO A 130 4.50 5.89 17.42
C PRO A 130 3.82 4.64 16.86
N ASN A 131 2.51 4.49 17.11
CA ASN A 131 1.73 3.35 16.62
C ASN A 131 1.56 3.37 15.09
N TYR A 132 1.32 4.54 14.52
CA TYR A 132 1.37 4.74 13.07
C TYR A 132 2.76 4.40 12.53
N ILE A 133 3.83 4.98 13.09
CA ILE A 133 5.21 4.75 12.61
C ILE A 133 5.57 3.27 12.62
N SER A 134 5.19 2.54 13.67
CA SER A 134 5.45 1.09 13.78
C SER A 134 4.66 0.28 12.74
N SER A 135 3.38 0.61 12.56
CA SER A 135 2.51 -0.06 11.57
C SER A 135 3.00 0.21 10.14
N HIS A 136 3.32 1.48 9.86
CA HIS A 136 3.86 1.95 8.58
C HIS A 136 5.19 1.26 8.23
N SER A 137 6.10 1.13 9.21
CA SER A 137 7.37 0.42 9.00
C SER A 137 7.16 -1.06 8.63
N THR A 138 6.15 -1.71 9.21
CA THR A 138 5.79 -3.09 8.87
C THR A 138 5.19 -3.18 7.46
N ALA A 139 4.34 -2.23 7.09
CA ALA A 139 3.76 -2.13 5.75
C ALA A 139 4.83 -1.91 4.67
N ILE A 140 5.81 -1.02 4.90
CA ILE A 140 6.97 -0.82 4.01
C ILE A 140 7.75 -2.13 3.81
N GLN A 141 7.94 -2.94 4.85
CA GLN A 141 8.64 -4.21 4.72
C GLN A 141 7.89 -5.21 3.84
N ALA A 142 6.56 -5.24 3.93
CA ALA A 142 5.72 -6.05 3.07
C ALA A 142 5.77 -5.55 1.61
N GLU A 143 5.61 -4.24 1.42
CA GLU A 143 5.72 -3.56 0.12
C GLU A 143 7.06 -3.85 -0.58
N ASN A 144 8.18 -3.71 0.14
CA ASN A 144 9.53 -3.97 -0.37
C ASN A 144 9.69 -5.40 -0.91
N LYS A 145 9.14 -6.39 -0.20
CA LYS A 145 9.16 -7.80 -0.64
C LYS A 145 8.34 -8.01 -1.91
N VAL A 146 7.17 -7.38 -1.99
CA VAL A 146 6.25 -7.45 -3.13
C VAL A 146 6.83 -6.76 -4.37
N ASN A 147 7.52 -5.64 -4.19
CA ASN A 147 8.11 -4.90 -5.31
C ASN A 147 9.50 -5.40 -5.71
N GLY A 148 10.18 -6.12 -4.81
CA GLY A 148 11.56 -6.59 -5.01
C GLY A 148 12.60 -5.47 -4.96
N ASN A 149 12.30 -4.37 -4.25
CA ASN A 149 13.17 -3.21 -4.06
C ASN A 149 13.15 -2.76 -2.59
N VAL A 150 14.03 -1.83 -2.23
CA VAL A 150 14.02 -1.20 -0.89
C VAL A 150 13.63 0.26 -1.04
N ARG A 151 12.45 0.62 -0.53
CA ARG A 151 11.96 2.00 -0.43
C ARG A 151 12.65 2.74 0.71
N THR A 152 13.13 3.94 0.39
CA THR A 152 13.56 4.97 1.34
C THR A 152 12.64 6.16 1.14
N GLU A 153 11.81 6.43 2.15
CA GLU A 153 10.88 7.55 2.12
C GLU A 153 11.63 8.89 2.13
N GLY A 154 11.17 9.81 1.28
CA GLY A 154 11.68 11.17 1.21
C GLY A 154 10.56 12.19 1.28
N PHE A 155 10.93 13.47 1.42
CA PHE A 155 9.93 14.53 1.37
C PHE A 155 9.41 14.67 -0.08
N ARG A 156 8.19 14.15 -0.33
CA ARG A 156 7.46 14.15 -1.63
C ARG A 156 8.02 13.23 -2.72
N VAL A 157 9.24 12.74 -2.57
CA VAL A 157 9.89 11.85 -3.54
C VAL A 157 10.57 10.73 -2.79
N ASP A 158 10.16 9.51 -3.09
CA ASP A 158 10.75 8.31 -2.53
C ASP A 158 11.81 7.75 -3.47
N SER A 159 12.81 7.09 -2.89
CA SER A 159 13.89 6.42 -3.62
C SER A 159 13.81 4.92 -3.41
N PHE A 160 14.07 4.15 -4.46
CA PHE A 160 13.96 2.71 -4.48
C PHE A 160 15.26 2.10 -4.94
N LEU A 161 15.95 1.38 -4.05
CA LEU A 161 17.13 0.60 -4.39
C LEU A 161 16.70 -0.74 -4.98
N GLU A 162 16.98 -0.95 -6.26
CA GLU A 162 16.72 -2.18 -6.99
C GLU A 162 17.79 -3.24 -6.71
N LYS A 163 17.47 -4.53 -6.93
CA LYS A 163 18.43 -5.65 -6.75
C LYS A 163 19.73 -5.52 -7.56
N ASN A 164 19.68 -4.82 -8.69
CA ASN A 164 20.83 -4.55 -9.56
C ASN A 164 21.67 -3.34 -9.11
N GLY A 165 21.31 -2.68 -8.01
CA GLY A 165 21.98 -1.48 -7.49
C GLY A 165 21.49 -0.16 -8.09
N ASN A 166 20.56 -0.19 -9.06
CA ASN A 166 19.97 1.03 -9.60
C ASN A 166 19.05 1.70 -8.58
N VAL A 167 18.95 3.02 -8.68
CA VAL A 167 18.01 3.81 -7.88
C VAL A 167 16.94 4.36 -8.80
N THR A 168 15.69 3.95 -8.57
CA THR A 168 14.51 4.57 -9.19
C THR A 168 13.90 5.56 -8.19
N ARG A 169 13.38 6.70 -8.66
CA ARG A 169 12.69 7.69 -7.83
C ARG A 169 11.23 7.82 -8.26
N GLN A 170 10.33 7.90 -7.28
CA GLN A 170 8.89 8.01 -7.50
C GLN A 170 8.35 9.22 -6.73
N ALA A 171 7.59 10.05 -7.42
CA ALA A 171 6.87 11.16 -6.81
C ALA A 171 5.37 10.90 -6.82
N ILE A 172 4.70 11.23 -5.71
CA ILE A 172 3.24 11.24 -5.59
C ILE A 172 2.79 12.70 -5.57
N ILE A 173 2.02 13.10 -6.57
CA ILE A 173 1.53 14.47 -6.72
C ILE A 173 0.02 14.46 -6.56
N ARG A 174 -0.47 15.06 -5.47
CA ARG A 174 -1.91 15.29 -5.29
C ARG A 174 -2.43 16.24 -6.36
N GLN A 175 -3.56 15.87 -6.95
CA GLN A 175 -4.26 16.68 -7.94
C GLN A 175 -5.55 17.25 -7.35
N VAL A 176 -6.12 18.22 -8.05
CA VAL A 176 -7.43 18.76 -7.70
C VAL A 176 -8.48 17.69 -7.98
N GLY A 177 -9.35 17.41 -7.00
CA GLY A 177 -10.46 16.45 -7.16
C GLY A 177 -10.23 15.07 -6.54
N GLY A 178 -9.20 14.91 -5.69
CA GLY A 178 -9.01 13.67 -4.91
C GLY A 178 -8.32 12.56 -5.68
N THR A 179 -7.60 12.89 -6.74
CA THR A 179 -6.75 11.96 -7.48
C THR A 179 -5.27 12.25 -7.20
N ILE A 180 -4.44 11.22 -7.31
CA ILE A 180 -2.99 11.41 -7.42
C ILE A 180 -2.48 11.20 -8.85
N LYS A 181 -1.32 11.80 -9.12
CA LYS A 181 -0.45 11.42 -10.23
C LYS A 181 0.83 10.83 -9.66
N VAL A 182 1.15 9.61 -10.07
CA VAL A 182 2.40 8.94 -9.72
C VAL A 182 3.34 9.02 -10.92
N MET A 183 4.58 9.47 -10.72
CA MET A 183 5.54 9.61 -11.82
C MET A 183 6.96 9.28 -11.42
N LYS A 184 7.74 8.79 -12.41
CA LYS A 184 9.18 8.62 -12.29
C LYS A 184 9.87 9.99 -12.26
N GLN A 185 10.90 10.13 -11.42
CA GLN A 185 11.80 11.29 -11.38
C GLN A 185 13.17 10.91 -11.98
#